data_AF-A0A6M8WAZ9-F1
#
_entry.id   AF-A0A6M8WAZ9-F1
#
_cell.length_a   1.000
_cell.length_b   1.000
_cell.length_c   1.000
_cell.angle_alpha   90.00
_cell.angle_beta   90.00
_cell.angle_gamma   90.00
#
_symmetry.space_group_name_H-M   'P 1'
#
loop_
_entity.id
_entity.type
_entity.pdbx_description
1 polymer ?
#
loop_
_entity_poly.entity_id
_entity_poly.type
_entity_poly.pdbx_seq_one_letter_code
_entity_poly.pdbx_strand_id
1 'polypeptide(L)'
;MLRAILAIISGYILWTALWFAGNLTIFAEATKTAGNGERYDEAGPLVGILILSVVCSLAAGLAASFIAGRRPRARIAALILGLLLLLTGIGVQLGVWDLMPVWYHLTFLVLLLPVTFAASLLRRAGPKPHTA
;
A
#
# COMPACT_ATOMS: atom_id res chain seq x y z
N MET A 1 11.99 -19.62 -5.58
CA MET A 1 10.71 -19.16 -6.16
C MET A 1 9.60 -19.11 -5.11
N LEU A 2 9.25 -20.22 -4.44
CA LEU A 2 8.18 -20.28 -3.42
C LEU A 2 8.24 -19.16 -2.36
N ARG A 3 9.40 -18.90 -1.75
CA ARG A 3 9.54 -17.83 -0.73
C ARG A 3 9.24 -16.42 -1.26
N ALA A 4 9.50 -16.17 -2.55
CA ALA A 4 9.18 -14.88 -3.16
C ALA A 4 7.68 -14.75 -3.42
N ILE A 5 7.03 -15.83 -3.84
CA ILE A 5 5.57 -15.90 -4.02
C ILE A 5 4.87 -15.67 -2.68
N LEU A 6 5.28 -16.40 -1.63
CA LEU A 6 4.74 -16.23 -0.27
C LEU A 6 4.92 -14.80 0.23
N ALA A 7 6.08 -14.19 -0.02
CA ALA A 7 6.33 -12.79 0.35
C ALA A 7 5.35 -11.81 -0.32
N ILE A 8 5.10 -11.98 -1.62
CA ILE A 8 4.16 -11.12 -2.37
C ILE A 8 2.74 -11.31 -1.83
N ILE A 9 2.30 -12.57 -1.67
CA ILE A 9 0.96 -12.89 -1.15
C ILE A 9 0.76 -12.30 0.24
N SER A 10 1.69 -12.54 1.17
CA SER A 10 1.59 -12.01 2.53
C SER A 10 1.59 -10.48 2.57
N GLY A 11 2.43 -9.82 1.76
CA GLY A 11 2.44 -8.37 1.65
C GLY A 11 1.12 -7.82 1.13
N TYR A 12 0.54 -8.45 0.10
CA TYR A 12 -0.73 -8.04 -0.48
C TYR A 12 -1.89 -8.21 0.51
N ILE A 13 -1.95 -9.36 1.21
CA ILE A 13 -2.95 -9.62 2.25
C ILE A 13 -2.84 -8.58 3.37
N LEU A 14 -1.62 -8.31 3.85
CA LEU A 14 -1.39 -7.32 4.90
C LEU A 14 -1.84 -5.93 4.47
N TRP A 15 -1.49 -5.50 3.26
CA TRP A 15 -1.93 -4.22 2.71
C TRP A 15 -3.45 -4.11 2.71
N THR A 16 -4.11 -5.14 2.19
CA THR A 16 -5.57 -5.22 2.05
C THR A 16 -6.26 -5.17 3.41
N ALA A 17 -5.77 -5.94 4.38
CA ALA A 17 -6.31 -5.95 5.73
C ALA A 17 -6.20 -4.58 6.42
N LEU A 18 -5.03 -3.94 6.35
CA LEU A 18 -4.82 -2.61 6.94
C LEU A 18 -5.66 -1.54 6.24
N TRP A 19 -5.77 -1.61 4.91
CA TRP A 19 -6.58 -0.69 4.13
C TRP A 19 -8.06 -0.77 4.52
N PHE A 20 -8.64 -1.97 4.55
CA PHE A 20 -10.03 -2.14 4.99
C PHE A 20 -10.22 -1.76 6.44
N ALA A 21 -9.31 -2.16 7.35
CA ALA A 21 -9.41 -1.79 8.75
C ALA A 21 -9.43 -0.27 8.93
N GLY A 22 -8.51 0.47 8.30
CA GLY A 22 -8.44 1.92 8.44
C GLY A 22 -9.64 2.64 7.79
N ASN A 23 -10.12 2.19 6.64
CA ASN A 23 -11.29 2.78 6.00
C ASN A 23 -12.59 2.49 6.75
N LEU A 24 -12.76 1.28 7.31
CA LEU A 24 -13.97 0.91 8.05
C LEU A 24 -14.02 1.46 9.48
N THR A 25 -12.89 1.93 10.02
CA THR A 25 -12.83 2.45 11.40
C THR A 25 -12.54 3.95 11.42
N ILE A 26 -11.38 4.37 10.90
CA ILE A 26 -10.89 5.75 10.99
C ILE A 26 -11.59 6.65 9.97
N PHE A 27 -11.82 6.14 8.74
CA PHE A 27 -12.43 6.89 7.64
C PHE A 27 -13.80 6.31 7.23
N ALA A 28 -14.55 5.82 8.22
CA ALA A 28 -15.83 5.14 8.00
C ALA A 28 -16.85 6.06 7.33
N GLU A 29 -16.85 7.35 7.70
CA GLU A 29 -17.72 8.35 7.10
C GLU A 29 -17.44 8.55 5.61
N ALA A 30 -16.19 8.82 5.23
CA ALA A 30 -15.78 8.95 3.83
C ALA A 30 -16.14 7.70 3.01
N THR A 31 -15.92 6.51 3.59
CA THR A 31 -16.28 5.22 2.99
C THR A 31 -17.79 5.10 2.77
N LYS A 32 -18.60 5.50 3.75
CA LYS A 32 -20.06 5.45 3.68
C LYS A 32 -20.59 6.44 2.63
N THR A 33 -20.09 7.67 2.61
CA THR A 33 -20.50 8.69 1.64
C THR A 33 -20.20 8.24 0.21
N ALA A 34 -18.97 7.77 -0.05
CA ALA A 34 -18.62 7.23 -1.36
C ALA A 34 -19.44 5.97 -1.71
N GLY A 35 -19.73 5.10 -0.73
CA GLY A 35 -20.59 3.92 -0.92
C GLY A 35 -22.05 4.26 -1.28
N ASN A 36 -22.52 5.45 -0.90
CA ASN A 36 -23.83 5.96 -1.29
C ASN A 36 -23.81 6.64 -2.69
N GLY A 37 -22.65 6.70 -3.34
CA GLY A 37 -22.47 7.41 -4.61
C GLY A 37 -22.41 8.93 -4.48
N GLU A 38 -22.22 9.43 -3.26
CA GLU A 38 -22.08 10.86 -3.00
C GLU A 38 -20.62 11.29 -3.11
N ARG A 39 -20.42 12.50 -3.62
CA ARG A 39 -19.09 13.09 -3.78
C ARG A 39 -18.53 13.50 -2.42
N TYR A 40 -17.26 13.18 -2.19
CA TYR A 40 -16.53 13.49 -0.97
C TYR A 40 -15.30 14.36 -1.28
N ASP A 41 -15.38 15.65 -0.95
CA ASP A 41 -14.36 16.66 -1.29
C ASP A 41 -13.57 17.19 -0.09
N GLU A 42 -13.81 16.66 1.12
CA GLU A 42 -13.16 17.11 2.34
C GLU A 42 -11.66 16.78 2.34
N ALA A 43 -10.82 17.81 2.21
CA ALA A 43 -9.37 17.63 2.03
C ALA A 43 -8.68 16.96 3.22
N GLY A 44 -9.09 17.27 4.46
CA GLY A 44 -8.47 16.74 5.67
C GLY A 44 -8.52 15.20 5.75
N PRO A 45 -9.72 14.60 5.70
CA PRO A 45 -9.87 13.15 5.68
C PRO A 45 -9.23 12.48 4.45
N LEU A 46 -9.29 13.10 3.27
CA LEU A 46 -8.62 12.58 2.07
C LEU A 46 -7.09 12.51 2.24
N VAL A 47 -6.48 13.53 2.83
CA VAL A 47 -5.05 13.50 3.21
C VAL A 47 -4.79 12.40 4.24
N GLY A 48 -5.70 12.23 5.22
CA GLY A 48 -5.63 11.12 6.18
C GLY A 48 -5.63 9.74 5.52
N ILE A 49 -6.48 9.53 4.52
CA ILE A 49 -6.55 8.28 3.74
C ILE A 49 -5.26 8.07 2.94
N LEU A 50 -4.67 9.13 2.38
CA LEU A 50 -3.36 9.04 1.72
C LEU A 50 -2.25 8.64 2.70
N ILE A 51 -2.25 9.19 3.91
CA ILE A 51 -1.30 8.80 4.97
C ILE A 51 -1.49 7.32 5.32
N LEU A 52 -2.75 6.86 5.48
CA LEU A 52 -3.04 5.45 5.69
C LEU A 52 -2.50 4.58 4.55
N SER A 53 -2.69 4.99 3.29
CA SER A 53 -2.13 4.29 2.12
C SER A 53 -0.61 4.16 2.18
N VAL A 54 0.08 5.22 2.58
CA VAL A 54 1.55 5.22 2.76
C VAL A 54 1.94 4.21 3.84
N VAL A 55 1.25 4.21 4.99
CA VAL A 55 1.50 3.27 6.10
C VAL A 55 1.26 1.81 5.65
N CYS A 56 0.15 1.53 4.99
CA CYS A 56 -0.17 0.20 4.44
C CYS A 56 0.91 -0.25 3.45
N SER A 57 1.32 0.63 2.55
CA SER A 57 2.33 0.37 1.51
C SER A 57 3.71 0.07 2.09
N LEU A 58 4.12 0.82 3.13
CA LEU A 58 5.35 0.57 3.88
C LEU A 58 5.30 -0.78 4.60
N ALA A 59 4.22 -1.04 5.34
CA ALA A 59 4.06 -2.28 6.10
C ALA A 59 4.09 -3.52 5.17
N ALA A 60 3.37 -3.46 4.06
CA ALA A 60 3.33 -4.51 3.05
C ALA A 60 4.70 -4.75 2.39
N GLY A 61 5.39 -3.68 1.99
CA GLY A 61 6.73 -3.75 1.39
C GLY A 61 7.78 -4.30 2.36
N LEU A 62 7.70 -3.94 3.65
CA LEU A 62 8.58 -4.46 4.69
C LEU A 62 8.31 -5.95 4.92
N ALA A 63 7.06 -6.34 5.11
CA ALA A 63 6.66 -7.74 5.31
C ALA A 63 7.13 -8.63 4.16
N ALA A 64 6.85 -8.23 2.91
CA ALA A 64 7.33 -8.94 1.73
C ALA A 64 8.86 -9.03 1.70
N SER A 65 9.55 -7.93 2.01
CA SER A 65 11.01 -7.91 2.04
C SER A 65 11.60 -8.84 3.11
N PHE A 66 10.98 -8.95 4.29
CA PHE A 66 11.40 -9.88 5.34
C PHE A 66 11.23 -11.35 4.91
N ILE A 67 10.06 -11.70 4.38
CA ILE A 67 9.73 -13.07 3.99
C ILE A 67 10.59 -13.54 2.80
N ALA A 68 10.83 -12.66 1.82
CA ALA A 68 11.62 -12.97 0.62
C ALA A 68 13.09 -13.28 0.93
N GLY A 69 13.61 -12.82 2.08
CA GLY A 69 14.95 -13.12 2.56
C GLY A 69 16.03 -12.40 1.74
N ARG A 70 16.77 -13.10 0.87
CA ARG A 70 17.97 -12.54 0.22
C ARG A 70 17.68 -11.26 -0.58
N ARG A 71 18.64 -10.33 -0.56
CA ARG A 71 18.53 -8.97 -1.11
C ARG A 71 17.94 -8.85 -2.53
N PRO A 72 18.45 -9.55 -3.56
CA PRO A 72 17.88 -9.41 -4.90
C PRO A 72 16.43 -9.87 -4.95
N ARG A 73 16.09 -10.95 -4.23
CA ARG A 73 14.72 -11.47 -4.18
C ARG A 73 13.77 -10.53 -3.45
N ALA A 74 14.21 -9.89 -2.37
CA ALA A 74 13.40 -8.94 -1.62
C ALA A 74 13.02 -7.72 -2.46
N ARG A 75 13.96 -7.19 -3.25
CA ARG A 75 13.68 -6.07 -4.17
C ARG A 75 12.70 -6.47 -5.27
N ILE A 76 12.92 -7.64 -5.89
CA ILE A 76 12.01 -8.16 -6.92
C ILE A 76 10.61 -8.39 -6.34
N ALA A 77 10.50 -9.00 -5.16
CA ALA A 77 9.22 -9.23 -4.50
C ALA A 77 8.50 -7.91 -4.17
N ALA A 78 9.21 -6.90 -3.65
CA ALA A 78 8.64 -5.60 -3.35
C ALA A 78 8.21 -4.83 -4.61
N LEU A 79 8.97 -4.92 -5.71
CA LEU A 79 8.59 -4.34 -7.00
C LEU A 79 7.32 -4.99 -7.57
N ILE A 80 7.28 -6.33 -7.61
CA ILE A 80 6.12 -7.07 -8.11
C ILE A 80 4.89 -6.75 -7.23
N LEU A 81 5.05 -6.75 -5.90
CA LEU A 81 3.99 -6.37 -4.99
C LEU A 81 3.47 -4.95 -5.26
N GLY A 82 4.37 -3.97 -5.36
CA GLY A 82 3.99 -2.59 -5.66
C GLY A 82 3.27 -2.44 -7.00
N LEU A 83 3.68 -3.19 -8.02
CA LEU A 83 2.99 -3.21 -9.32
C LEU A 83 1.59 -3.83 -9.21
N LEU A 84 1.44 -4.93 -8.48
CA LEU A 84 0.14 -5.55 -8.25
C LEU A 84 -0.80 -4.61 -7.48
N LEU A 85 -0.31 -3.98 -6.42
CA LEU A 85 -1.06 -2.99 -5.66
C LEU A 85 -1.44 -1.78 -6.52
N LEU A 86 -0.54 -1.31 -7.38
CA LEU A 86 -0.83 -0.22 -8.32
C LEU A 86 -1.94 -0.61 -9.31
N LEU A 87 -1.88 -1.80 -9.90
CA LEU A 87 -2.92 -2.28 -10.82
C LEU A 87 -4.29 -2.40 -10.12
N THR A 88 -4.32 -2.97 -8.91
CA THR A 88 -5.53 -3.01 -8.09
C THR A 88 -6.01 -1.60 -7.75
N GLY A 89 -5.09 -0.71 -7.37
CA GLY A 89 -5.37 0.68 -7.06
C GLY A 89 -6.01 1.40 -8.24
N ILE A 90 -5.49 1.23 -9.47
CA ILE A 90 -6.09 1.80 -10.68
C ILE A 90 -7.54 1.33 -10.82
N GLY A 91 -7.78 0.02 -10.69
CA GLY A 91 -9.15 -0.52 -10.78
C GLY A 91 -10.10 0.07 -9.73
N VAL A 92 -9.66 0.18 -8.48
CA VAL A 92 -10.45 0.77 -7.39
C VAL A 92 -10.71 2.26 -7.64
N GLN A 93 -9.68 3.02 -8.01
CA GLN A 93 -9.79 4.47 -8.19
C GLN A 93 -10.67 4.84 -9.39
N LEU A 94 -10.70 4.02 -10.45
CA LEU A 94 -11.65 4.19 -11.54
C LEU A 94 -13.11 4.01 -11.09
N GLY A 95 -13.36 3.12 -10.13
CA GLY A 95 -14.69 2.90 -9.56
C GLY A 95 -15.21 4.06 -8.70
N VAL A 96 -14.32 4.94 -8.22
CA VAL A 96 -14.67 6.09 -7.37
C VAL A 96 -14.23 7.43 -7.99
N TRP A 97 -13.93 7.45 -9.29
CA TRP A 97 -13.29 8.57 -9.96
C TRP A 97 -14.09 9.87 -9.88
N ASP A 98 -15.42 9.78 -10.03
CA ASP A 98 -16.30 10.95 -9.97
C ASP A 98 -16.68 11.33 -8.53
N LEU A 99 -16.38 10.46 -7.56
CA LEU A 99 -16.73 10.63 -6.16
C LEU A 99 -15.68 11.38 -5.37
N MET A 100 -14.44 11.48 -5.87
CA MET A 100 -13.35 12.15 -5.18
C MET A 100 -12.61 13.10 -6.14
N PRO A 101 -11.77 14.01 -5.63
CA PRO A 101 -10.96 14.87 -6.48
C PRO A 101 -9.86 14.13 -7.25
N VAL A 102 -9.57 14.58 -8.48
CA VAL A 102 -8.49 14.05 -9.33
C VAL A 102 -7.13 14.04 -8.63
N TRP A 103 -6.81 15.08 -7.86
CA TRP A 103 -5.54 15.17 -7.13
C TRP A 103 -5.35 14.01 -6.14
N TYR A 104 -6.44 13.54 -5.52
CA TYR A 104 -6.40 12.43 -4.56
C TYR A 104 -6.08 11.13 -5.29
N HIS A 105 -6.77 10.84 -6.39
CA HIS A 105 -6.53 9.64 -7.20
C HIS A 105 -5.08 9.58 -7.69
N LEU A 106 -4.59 10.66 -8.29
CA LEU A 106 -3.23 10.73 -8.81
C LEU A 106 -2.19 10.54 -7.70
N THR A 107 -2.38 11.22 -6.57
CA THR A 107 -1.44 11.12 -5.44
C THR A 107 -1.42 9.70 -4.88
N PHE A 108 -2.59 9.09 -4.68
CA PHE A 108 -2.71 7.71 -4.20
C PHE A 108 -1.96 6.73 -5.12
N LEU A 109 -2.23 6.79 -6.42
CA LEU A 109 -1.62 5.88 -7.41
C LEU A 109 -0.11 6.07 -7.52
N VAL A 110 0.34 7.32 -7.60
CA VAL A 110 1.77 7.64 -7.68
C VAL A 110 2.52 7.13 -6.47
N LEU A 111 1.94 7.15 -5.27
CA LEU A 111 2.62 6.74 -4.05
C LEU A 111 2.73 5.23 -3.86
N LEU A 112 1.81 4.42 -4.40
CA LEU A 112 1.77 2.97 -4.16
C LEU A 112 3.11 2.28 -4.46
N LEU A 113 3.56 2.35 -5.72
CA LEU A 113 4.79 1.69 -6.14
C LEU A 113 6.05 2.20 -5.43
N PRO A 114 6.36 3.52 -5.40
CA PRO A 114 7.60 4.00 -4.79
C PRO A 114 7.63 3.74 -3.29
N VAL A 115 6.51 3.89 -2.57
CA VAL A 115 6.48 3.66 -1.12
C VAL A 115 6.65 2.18 -0.79
N THR A 116 5.92 1.28 -1.48
CA THR A 116 6.10 -0.17 -1.29
C THR A 116 7.53 -0.60 -1.61
N PHE A 117 8.14 -0.04 -2.65
CA PHE A 117 9.52 -0.35 -2.99
C PHE A 117 10.53 0.24 -1.99
N ALA A 118 10.33 1.48 -1.53
CA ALA A 118 11.20 2.16 -0.58
C ALA A 118 11.31 1.39 0.75
N ALA A 119 10.25 0.71 1.18
CA ALA A 119 10.30 -0.20 2.33
C ALA A 119 11.39 -1.30 2.19
N SER A 120 11.65 -1.81 0.98
CA SER A 120 12.74 -2.77 0.75
C SER A 120 14.14 -2.15 0.91
N LEU A 121 14.24 -0.83 0.75
CA LEU A 121 15.47 -0.06 0.96
C LEU A 121 15.73 0.19 2.44
N LEU A 122 14.69 0.42 3.25
CA LEU A 122 14.81 0.62 4.71
C LEU A 122 15.44 -0.61 5.40
N ARG A 123 15.14 -1.81 4.92
CA ARG A 123 15.78 -3.05 5.41
C ARG A 123 17.30 -3.06 5.22
N ARG A 124 17.87 -2.21 4.37
CA ARG A 124 19.33 -2.06 4.21
C ARG A 124 20.00 -1.40 5.41
N ALA A 125 19.27 -0.59 6.18
CA ALA A 125 19.81 0.20 7.29
C ALA A 125 19.81 -0.53 8.64
N GLY A 126 19.25 -1.75 8.71
CA GLY A 126 19.31 -2.57 9.91
C GLY A 126 20.75 -3.01 10.25
N PRO A 127 21.11 -3.13 11.54
CA PRO A 127 22.45 -3.56 11.96
C PRO A 127 22.82 -4.88 11.28
N LYS A 128 24.07 -4.97 10.78
CA LYS A 128 24.61 -6.28 10.38
C LYS A 128 24.55 -7.19 11.61
N PRO A 129 24.02 -8.42 11.52
CA PRO A 129 24.15 -9.36 12.63
C PRO A 129 25.64 -9.51 12.92
N HIS A 130 26.04 -9.20 14.15
CA HIS A 130 27.38 -9.49 14.63
C HIS A 130 27.57 -11.00 14.53
N THR A 131 28.35 -11.44 13.56
CA THR A 131 28.86 -12.81 13.52
C THR A 131 29.96 -12.88 14.57
N ALA A 132 29.64 -13.46 15.72
CA ALA A 132 30.62 -14.01 16.66
C ALA A 132 31.19 -15.31 16.08
#